data_AF-A0A4Q5XU04-F1
#
_entry.id   AF-A0A4Q5XU04-F1
#
_cell.length_a   1.000
_cell.length_b   1.000
_cell.length_c   1.000
_cell.angle_alpha   90.00
_cell.angle_beta   90.00
_cell.angle_gamma   90.00
#
_symmetry.space_group_name_H-M   'P 1'
#
loop_
_entity.id
_entity.type
_entity.pdbx_description
1 polymer ?
#
loop_
_entity_poly.entity_id
_entity_poly.type
_entity_poly.pdbx_seq_one_letter_code
_entity_poly.pdbx_strand_id
1 'polypeptide(L)'
;MRHALTRHPSTGSPAATVEAEIKRSADTIALHYFVTGDIGKLVLPELSNPTRADELWKHSCFEAFIMPQQGAGYSEFNLSPTGQWAAYHFKTHRSGMTDIAAASDPGIGTRGFGDRFELRAAF
;
A
#
# COMPACT_ATOMS: atom_id res chain seq x y z
N MET A 1 2.14 -10.97 -12.05
CA MET A 1 2.12 -12.25 -11.31
C MET A 1 2.00 -11.93 -9.83
N ARG A 2 1.27 -12.73 -9.06
CA ARG A 2 1.12 -12.52 -7.62
C ARG A 2 2.32 -13.06 -6.87
N HIS A 3 2.74 -12.34 -5.84
CA HIS A 3 3.84 -12.71 -4.95
C HIS A 3 3.33 -12.75 -3.52
N ALA A 4 3.50 -13.88 -2.84
CA ALA A 4 3.21 -13.98 -1.41
C ALA A 4 4.24 -13.16 -0.62
N LEU A 5 3.75 -12.33 0.30
CA LEU A 5 4.57 -11.55 1.22
C LEU A 5 4.92 -12.37 2.45
N THR A 6 6.13 -12.18 2.98
CA THR A 6 6.57 -12.83 4.21
C THR A 6 6.11 -12.02 5.41
N ARG A 7 5.34 -12.67 6.28
CA ARG A 7 4.89 -12.07 7.54
C ARG A 7 6.07 -11.86 8.49
N HIS A 8 6.06 -10.74 9.21
CA HIS A 8 7.05 -10.47 10.25
C HIS A 8 6.96 -11.51 11.39
N PRO A 9 8.09 -12.07 11.87
CA PRO A 9 8.09 -13.21 12.80
C PRO A 9 7.53 -12.90 14.19
N SER A 10 7.52 -11.63 14.62
CA SER A 10 7.16 -11.24 15.99
C SER A 10 5.68 -10.88 16.19
N THR A 11 4.86 -10.85 15.14
CA THR A 11 3.50 -10.29 15.24
C THR A 11 2.43 -11.30 14.85
N GLY A 12 1.50 -11.53 15.78
CA GLY A 12 0.15 -12.08 15.55
C GLY A 12 -0.62 -11.27 14.50
N SER A 13 -1.40 -11.89 13.63
CA SER A 13 -2.29 -11.20 12.69
C SER A 13 -3.49 -12.07 12.35
N PRO A 14 -4.71 -11.51 12.29
CA PRO A 14 -5.88 -12.17 11.70
C PRO A 14 -5.73 -12.45 10.20
N ALA A 15 -4.86 -11.71 9.51
CA ALA A 15 -4.45 -12.03 8.15
C ALA A 15 -3.53 -13.26 8.15
N ALA A 16 -3.98 -14.31 7.48
CA ALA A 16 -3.23 -15.55 7.29
C ALA A 16 -2.20 -15.39 6.17
N THR A 17 -2.60 -14.84 5.03
CA THR A 17 -1.70 -14.55 3.91
C THR A 17 -1.93 -13.15 3.36
N VAL A 18 -0.85 -12.56 2.82
CA VAL A 18 -0.91 -11.36 2.00
C VAL A 18 -0.15 -11.65 0.72
N GLU A 19 -0.77 -11.41 -0.43
CA GLU A 19 -0.13 -11.45 -1.74
C GLU A 19 -0.17 -10.05 -2.36
N ALA A 20 0.81 -9.74 -3.19
CA ALA A 20 0.86 -8.50 -3.95
C ALA A 20 1.11 -8.78 -5.43
N GLU A 21 0.51 -7.97 -6.28
CA GLU A 21 0.85 -7.85 -7.69
C GLU A 21 1.21 -6.39 -7.99
N ILE A 22 2.29 -6.21 -8.76
CA ILE A 22 2.70 -4.94 -9.32
C ILE A 22 2.65 -5.03 -10.85
N LYS A 23 2.06 -4.02 -11.49
CA LYS A 23 2.14 -3.82 -12.94
C LYS A 23 2.67 -2.43 -13.20
N ARG A 24 3.68 -2.34 -14.07
CA ARG A 24 4.34 -1.09 -14.41
C ARG A 24 4.27 -0.85 -15.91
N SER A 25 3.85 0.35 -16.30
CA SER A 25 4.00 0.88 -17.66
C SER A 25 5.02 2.03 -17.66
N ALA A 26 5.13 2.77 -18.75
CA ALA A 26 6.00 3.96 -18.81
C ALA A 26 5.59 5.00 -17.75
N ASP A 27 4.28 5.17 -17.55
CA ASP A 27 3.72 6.30 -16.80
C ASP A 27 2.86 5.85 -15.60
N THR A 28 2.69 4.54 -15.38
CA THR A 28 1.76 4.03 -14.37
C THR A 28 2.38 2.93 -13.53
N ILE A 29 2.07 2.94 -12.23
CA ILE A 29 2.32 1.85 -11.29
C ILE A 29 0.99 1.41 -10.68
N ALA A 30 0.52 0.23 -11.09
CA ALA A 30 -0.64 -0.41 -10.50
C ALA A 30 -0.22 -1.41 -9.43
N LEU A 31 -0.82 -1.28 -8.25
CA LEU A 31 -0.62 -2.12 -7.08
C LEU A 31 -1.93 -2.84 -6.76
N HIS A 32 -1.85 -4.14 -6.51
CA HIS A 32 -3.00 -4.95 -6.09
C HIS A 32 -2.57 -5.88 -4.96
N TYR A 33 -3.20 -5.72 -3.80
CA TYR A 33 -3.00 -6.54 -2.61
C TYR A 33 -4.18 -7.47 -2.40
N PHE A 34 -3.88 -8.70 -2.02
CA PHE A 34 -4.85 -9.74 -1.69
C PHE A 34 -4.54 -10.24 -0.29
N VAL A 35 -5.52 -10.15 0.60
CA VAL A 35 -5.42 -10.60 1.98
C VAL A 35 -6.41 -11.74 2.17
N THR A 36 -5.96 -12.83 2.79
CA THR A 36 -6.86 -13.89 3.26
C THR A 36 -6.72 -14.11 4.76
N GLY A 37 -7.79 -14.52 5.43
CA GLY A 37 -7.79 -14.82 6.87
C GLY A 37 -9.12 -14.46 7.55
N ASP A 38 -9.06 -14.18 8.84
CA ASP A 38 -10.22 -13.71 9.61
C ASP A 38 -10.39 -12.20 9.42
N ILE A 39 -10.89 -11.82 8.24
CA ILE A 39 -11.02 -10.42 7.82
C ILE A 39 -11.91 -9.62 8.77
N GLY A 40 -12.92 -10.26 9.38
CA GLY A 40 -13.80 -9.61 10.36
C GLY A 40 -13.09 -9.16 11.64
N LYS A 41 -11.88 -9.67 11.92
CA LYS A 41 -11.03 -9.23 13.04
C LYS A 41 -9.97 -8.20 12.64
N LEU A 42 -9.85 -7.85 11.36
CA LEU A 42 -8.97 -6.76 10.95
C LEU A 42 -9.58 -5.43 11.36
N VAL A 43 -8.76 -4.56 11.94
CA VAL A 43 -9.15 -3.18 12.26
C VAL A 43 -9.01 -2.36 11.00
N LEU A 44 -10.04 -2.40 10.15
CA LEU A 44 -10.13 -1.60 8.94
C LEU A 44 -10.79 -0.24 9.27
N PRO A 45 -10.19 0.89 8.87
CA PRO A 45 -10.77 2.21 9.12
C PRO A 45 -12.01 2.44 8.24
N GLU A 46 -12.92 3.30 8.70
CA GLU A 46 -14.08 3.74 7.91
C GLU A 46 -13.65 4.53 6.67
N LEU A 47 -14.43 4.43 5.60
CA LEU A 47 -14.17 5.20 4.38
C LEU A 47 -14.14 6.70 4.66
N SER A 48 -13.21 7.39 4.00
CA SER A 48 -13.03 8.84 4.09
C SER A 48 -13.01 9.43 2.68
N ASN A 49 -12.84 10.75 2.58
CA ASN A 49 -12.58 11.37 1.28
C ASN A 49 -11.23 10.86 0.74
N PRO A 50 -11.15 10.51 -0.56
CA PRO A 50 -9.94 9.97 -1.18
C PRO A 50 -8.91 11.08 -1.44
N THR A 51 -8.38 11.67 -0.38
CA THR A 51 -7.41 12.77 -0.44
C THR A 51 -6.03 12.28 -0.04
N ARG A 52 -4.99 12.99 -0.51
CA ARG A 52 -3.64 12.81 0.03
C ARG A 52 -3.64 13.07 1.54
N ALA A 53 -3.00 12.20 2.31
CA ALA A 53 -2.86 12.37 3.76
C ALA A 53 -1.61 11.67 4.29
N ASP A 54 -1.02 12.22 5.34
CA ASP A 54 0.15 11.66 6.02
C ASP A 54 -0.25 10.66 7.12
N GLU A 55 0.75 9.98 7.69
CA GLU A 55 0.61 9.12 8.88
C GLU A 55 -0.38 7.94 8.72
N LEU A 56 -0.65 7.51 7.48
CA LEU A 56 -1.55 6.40 7.17
C LEU A 56 -1.14 5.08 7.86
N TRP A 57 0.15 4.91 8.14
CA TRP A 57 0.74 3.77 8.85
C TRP A 57 0.27 3.60 10.30
N LYS A 58 -0.37 4.62 10.88
CA LYS A 58 -0.98 4.53 12.23
C LYS A 58 -2.24 3.66 12.24
N HIS A 59 -2.79 3.35 11.06
CA HIS A 59 -3.93 2.46 10.86
C HIS A 59 -3.57 1.35 9.86
N SER A 60 -4.56 0.53 9.49
CA SER A 60 -4.38 -0.45 8.43
C SER A 60 -4.07 0.27 7.11
N CYS A 61 -2.92 -0.03 6.53
CA CYS A 61 -2.46 0.51 5.26
C CYS A 61 -1.67 -0.57 4.50
N PHE A 62 -1.45 -0.31 3.21
CA PHE A 62 -0.68 -1.15 2.31
C PHE A 62 0.40 -0.27 1.67
N GLU A 63 1.64 -0.75 1.71
CA GLU A 63 2.78 0.06 1.33
C GLU A 63 3.59 -0.62 0.22
N ALA A 64 4.15 0.18 -0.69
CA ALA A 64 5.10 -0.27 -1.70
C ALA A 64 6.33 0.65 -1.69
N PHE A 65 7.50 0.02 -1.66
CA PHE A 65 8.80 0.70 -1.67
C PHE A 65 9.53 0.31 -2.95
N ILE A 66 9.83 1.29 -3.81
CA ILE A 66 10.43 1.07 -5.12
C ILE A 66 11.75 1.82 -5.18
N MET A 67 12.84 1.06 -5.27
CA MET A 67 14.20 1.58 -5.41
C MET A 67 14.76 1.30 -6.80
N PRO A 68 15.55 2.22 -7.38
CA PRO A 68 16.31 1.94 -8.59
C PRO A 68 17.39 0.88 -8.32
N GLN A 69 17.91 0.28 -9.39
CA GLN A 69 19.00 -0.71 -9.28
C GLN A 69 20.29 -0.09 -8.68
N GLN A 70 20.49 1.22 -8.85
CA GLN A 70 21.61 1.97 -8.31
C GLN A 70 21.12 3.24 -7.62
N GLY A 71 21.75 3.59 -6.50
CA GLY A 71 21.39 4.75 -5.68
C GLY A 71 20.75 4.35 -4.35
N ALA A 72 20.68 5.31 -3.44
CA ALA A 72 20.15 5.11 -2.08
C ALA A 72 18.70 5.59 -1.91
N GLY A 73 18.18 6.36 -2.87
CA GLY A 73 16.83 6.90 -2.82
C GLY A 73 15.78 5.88 -3.25
N TYR A 74 14.55 6.09 -2.81
CA TYR A 74 13.41 5.24 -3.15
C TYR A 74 12.11 6.05 -3.19
N SER A 75 11.12 5.50 -3.89
CA SER A 75 9.74 5.98 -3.83
C SER A 75 8.94 5.11 -2.89
N GLU A 76 8.09 5.72 -2.09
CA GLU A 76 7.19 5.08 -1.13
C GLU A 76 5.75 5.44 -1.51
N PHE A 77 4.89 4.43 -1.59
CA PHE A 77 3.46 4.58 -1.87
C PHE A 77 2.67 3.96 -0.73
N ASN A 78 1.84 4.76 -0.08
CA ASN A 78 1.04 4.34 1.07
C ASN A 78 -0.44 4.42 0.71
N LEU A 79 -1.16 3.32 0.90
CA LEU A 79 -2.55 3.16 0.47
C LEU A 79 -3.41 2.73 1.66
N SER A 80 -4.36 3.56 2.05
CA SER A 80 -5.30 3.25 3.12
C SER A 80 -6.60 2.65 2.56
N PRO A 81 -7.23 1.66 3.22
CA PRO A 81 -8.59 1.23 2.90
C PRO A 81 -9.62 2.36 2.92
N THR A 82 -9.34 3.49 3.59
CA THR A 82 -10.22 4.66 3.62
C THR A 82 -10.36 5.36 2.26
N GLY A 83 -9.45 5.12 1.32
CA GLY A 83 -9.28 5.90 0.10
C GLY A 83 -8.17 6.95 0.19
N GLN A 84 -7.66 7.24 1.38
CA GLN A 84 -6.51 8.14 1.56
C GLN A 84 -5.21 7.48 1.09
N TRP A 85 -4.31 8.31 0.56
CA TRP A 85 -3.08 7.84 -0.04
C TRP A 85 -1.92 8.81 0.19
N ALA A 86 -0.70 8.33 0.02
CA ALA A 86 0.48 9.17 -0.05
C ALA A 86 1.51 8.59 -1.03
N ALA A 87 2.32 9.46 -1.60
CA ALA A 87 3.41 9.10 -2.48
C ALA A 87 4.60 10.01 -2.21
N TYR A 88 5.69 9.43 -1.72
CA TYR A 88 6.89 10.15 -1.30
C TYR A 88 8.13 9.68 -2.06
N HIS A 89 9.08 10.60 -2.24
CA HIS A 89 10.45 10.29 -2.59
C HIS A 89 11.36 10.52 -1.39
N PHE A 90 12.21 9.55 -1.10
CA PHE A 90 13.27 9.63 -0.10
C PHE A 90 14.63 9.63 -0.78
N LYS A 91 15.56 10.46 -0.28
CA LYS A 91 16.94 10.52 -0.80
C LYS A 91 17.79 9.35 -0.33
N THR A 92 17.55 8.89 0.89
CA THR A 92 18.17 7.71 1.50
C THR A 92 17.18 7.06 2.48
N HIS A 93 17.56 5.94 3.11
CA HIS A 93 16.72 5.27 4.11
C HIS A 93 16.13 6.26 5.15
N ARG A 94 14.81 6.46 5.08
CA ARG A 94 14.02 7.34 5.96
C ARG A 94 14.52 8.79 6.07
N SER A 95 15.23 9.31 5.07
CA SER A 95 15.75 10.68 5.07
C SER A 95 15.51 11.41 3.75
N GLY A 96 15.30 12.72 3.85
CA GLY A 96 15.03 13.59 2.71
C GLY A 96 13.69 13.35 2.04
N MET A 97 12.65 13.02 2.83
CA MET A 97 11.29 12.81 2.36
C MET A 97 10.74 14.06 1.66
N THR A 98 10.14 13.87 0.49
CA THR A 98 9.41 14.90 -0.26
C THR A 98 8.21 14.26 -0.94
N ASP A 99 7.11 15.00 -1.12
CA ASP A 99 6.00 14.51 -1.94
C ASP A 99 6.43 14.30 -3.40
N ILE A 100 5.96 13.21 -4.00
CA ILE A 100 5.98 13.06 -5.46
C ILE A 100 4.88 13.95 -6.02
N ALA A 101 5.25 15.15 -6.48
CA ALA A 101 4.31 16.16 -6.96
C ALA A 101 3.46 15.72 -8.16
N ALA A 102 4.00 14.82 -9.00
CA ALA A 102 3.29 14.27 -10.15
C ALA A 102 2.26 13.18 -9.78
N ALA A 103 2.31 12.63 -8.56
CA ALA A 103 1.36 11.60 -8.14
C ALA A 103 0.00 12.23 -7.87
N SER A 104 -1.03 11.66 -8.49
CA SER A 104 -2.44 12.03 -8.36
C SER A 104 -3.23 10.94 -7.64
N ASP A 105 -4.54 11.15 -7.43
CA ASP A 105 -5.40 10.16 -6.78
C ASP A 105 -5.34 8.83 -7.55
N PRO A 106 -4.86 7.74 -6.92
CA PRO A 106 -4.65 6.47 -7.60
C PRO A 106 -5.94 5.64 -7.72
N GLY A 107 -7.08 6.17 -7.28
CA GLY A 107 -8.37 5.49 -7.37
C GLY A 107 -8.41 4.22 -6.53
N ILE A 108 -8.16 4.34 -5.22
CA ILE A 108 -8.17 3.19 -4.30
C ILE A 108 -9.53 2.50 -4.34
N GLY A 109 -9.52 1.22 -4.69
CA GLY A 109 -10.69 0.35 -4.63
C GLY A 109 -10.47 -0.79 -3.65
N THR A 110 -11.42 -0.96 -2.72
CA THR A 110 -11.41 -2.08 -1.76
C THR A 110 -12.57 -3.04 -1.99
N ARG A 111 -12.34 -4.33 -1.78
CA ARG A 111 -13.40 -5.35 -1.81
C ARG A 111 -13.17 -6.38 -0.72
N GLY A 112 -14.09 -6.46 0.24
CA GLY A 112 -14.12 -7.49 1.27
C GLY A 112 -15.27 -8.47 1.06
N PHE A 113 -15.02 -9.77 1.16
CA PHE A 113 -16.06 -10.79 1.20
C PHE A 113 -15.54 -12.06 1.88
N GLY A 114 -16.26 -12.53 2.90
CA GLY A 114 -15.89 -13.73 3.65
C GLY A 114 -14.49 -13.60 4.26
N ASP A 115 -13.61 -14.53 3.90
CA ASP A 115 -12.23 -14.61 4.36
C ASP A 115 -11.24 -13.81 3.49
N ARG A 116 -11.72 -12.94 2.58
CA ARG A 116 -10.88 -12.20 1.64
C ARG A 116 -11.09 -10.70 1.72
N PHE A 117 -9.98 -9.97 1.57
CA PHE A 117 -9.95 -8.54 1.37
C PHE A 117 -8.97 -8.19 0.25
N GLU A 118 -9.38 -7.33 -0.66
CA GLU A 118 -8.54 -6.83 -1.75
C GLU A 118 -8.45 -5.31 -1.70
N LEU A 119 -7.26 -4.79 -2.02
CA LEU A 119 -7.04 -3.36 -2.26
C LEU A 119 -6.29 -3.21 -3.59
N ARG A 120 -6.79 -2.32 -4.46
CA ARG A 120 -6.13 -1.95 -5.71
C ARG A 120 -5.99 -0.44 -5.85
N ALA A 121 -4.92 0.01 -6.49
CA ALA A 121 -4.67 1.41 -6.81
C ALA A 121 -3.74 1.51 -8.03
N ALA A 122 -3.82 2.59 -8.80
CA ALA A 122 -2.93 2.86 -9.92
C ALA A 122 -2.49 4.33 -9.93
N PHE A 123 -1.22 4.56 -9.62
CA PHE A 123 -0.57 5.87 -9.73
C PHE A 123 -0.12 6.13 -11.16
#